data_AF-A0A7Y3EKW8-F1
#
_entry.id   AF-A0A7Y3EKW8-F1
#
_cell.length_a   1.000
_cell.length_b   1.000
_cell.length_c   1.000
_cell.angle_alpha   90.00
_cell.angle_beta   90.00
_cell.angle_gamma   90.00
#
_symmetry.space_group_name_H-M   'P 1'
#
loop_
_entity.id
_entity.type
_entity.pdbx_description
1 polymer ?
#
loop_
_entity_poly.entity_id
_entity_poly.type
_entity_poly.pdbx_seq_one_letter_code
_entity_poly.pdbx_strand_id
1 'polypeptide(L)'
;GWKDKEKIEAKIEDVLTRVDMQTTGFKYPYELSGGEQQRIAIARALLNDPELILADEPTGNLDPQTSIEVMEVLQELNKKGHTIFMATHDYAMLLKYPSKTLKCEDSNVFEVVQRKG
;
A
#
# COMPACT_ATOMS: atom_id res chain seq x y z
N GLY A 1 -4.36 16.24 -18.59
CA GLY A 1 -3.93 14.86 -18.86
C GLY A 1 -2.52 14.88 -19.43
N TRP A 2 -1.74 13.84 -19.15
CA TRP A 2 -0.38 13.68 -19.68
C TRP A 2 -0.44 13.53 -21.21
N LYS A 3 0.38 14.28 -21.95
CA LYS A 3 0.41 14.26 -23.44
C LYS A 3 1.76 13.83 -24.01
N ASP A 4 2.79 13.90 -23.19
CA ASP A 4 4.17 13.59 -23.54
C ASP A 4 4.44 12.12 -23.22
N LYS A 5 4.72 11.33 -24.26
CA LYS A 5 4.86 9.87 -24.16
C LYS A 5 6.07 9.47 -23.33
N GLU A 6 7.19 10.18 -23.47
CA GLU A 6 8.42 9.90 -22.71
C GLU A 6 8.19 10.13 -21.22
N LYS A 7 7.49 11.22 -20.86
CA LYS A 7 7.14 11.49 -19.45
C LYS A 7 6.18 10.45 -18.87
N ILE A 8 5.24 9.95 -19.69
CA ILE A 8 4.31 8.89 -19.26
C ILE A 8 5.10 7.61 -18.96
N GLU A 9 5.96 7.17 -19.88
CA GLU A 9 6.77 5.97 -19.71
C GLU A 9 7.70 6.09 -18.49
N ALA A 10 8.40 7.22 -18.35
CA ALA A 10 9.26 7.47 -17.19
C ALA A 10 8.48 7.45 -15.87
N LYS A 11 7.26 8.00 -15.83
CA LYS A 11 6.45 7.99 -14.61
C LYS A 11 5.93 6.59 -14.28
N ILE A 12 5.55 5.81 -15.29
CA ILE A 12 5.14 4.41 -15.12
C ILE A 12 6.30 3.59 -14.54
N GLU A 13 7.50 3.74 -15.09
CA GLU A 13 8.69 3.03 -14.61
C GLU A 13 9.05 3.41 -13.16
N ASP A 14 8.99 4.71 -12.82
CA ASP A 14 9.18 5.21 -11.45
C ASP A 14 8.20 4.56 -10.47
N VAL A 15 6.89 4.60 -10.75
CA VAL A 15 5.91 4.07 -9.79
C VAL A 15 5.95 2.54 -9.68
N LEU A 16 6.23 1.82 -10.78
CA LEU A 16 6.41 0.36 -10.74
C LEU A 16 7.66 -0.03 -9.95
N THR A 17 8.74 0.76 -10.05
CA THR A 17 9.96 0.56 -9.26
C THR A 17 9.71 0.76 -7.77
N ARG A 18 8.88 1.73 -7.39
CA ARG A 18 8.55 2.00 -5.98
C ARG A 18 7.79 0.87 -5.28
N VAL A 19 7.20 -0.06 -6.04
CA VAL A 19 6.40 -1.19 -5.50
C VAL A 19 6.98 -2.57 -5.88
N ASP A 20 8.19 -2.62 -6.42
CA ASP A 20 8.89 -3.83 -6.91
C ASP A 20 8.14 -4.60 -8.01
N MET A 21 7.56 -3.88 -8.98
CA MET A 21 6.75 -4.43 -10.08
C MET A 21 7.30 -4.12 -11.48
N GLN A 22 8.60 -3.84 -11.61
CA GLN A 22 9.24 -3.39 -12.86
C GLN A 22 9.03 -4.35 -14.04
N THR A 23 8.94 -5.66 -13.77
CA THR A 23 8.84 -6.71 -14.80
C THR A 23 7.40 -7.02 -15.23
N THR A 24 6.42 -6.24 -14.77
CA THR A 24 5.00 -6.55 -14.97
C THR A 24 4.25 -5.58 -15.87
N GLY A 25 4.91 -4.54 -16.39
CA GLY A 25 4.27 -3.49 -17.20
C GLY A 25 3.60 -3.98 -18.49
N PHE A 26 3.89 -5.21 -18.93
CA PHE A 26 3.31 -5.84 -20.12
C PHE A 26 2.26 -6.92 -19.79
N LYS A 27 2.07 -7.28 -18.51
CA LYS A 27 1.09 -8.28 -18.08
C LYS A 27 -0.30 -7.66 -18.03
N TYR A 28 -1.32 -8.44 -18.37
CA TYR A 28 -2.71 -8.07 -18.15
C TYR A 28 -3.11 -8.27 -16.68
N PRO A 29 -4.12 -7.55 -16.15
CA PRO A 29 -4.53 -7.67 -14.75
C PRO A 29 -4.87 -9.09 -14.30
N TYR A 30 -5.46 -9.91 -15.18
CA TYR A 30 -5.81 -11.31 -14.88
C TYR A 30 -4.61 -12.26 -14.84
N GLU A 31 -3.43 -11.82 -15.29
CA GLU A 31 -2.18 -12.59 -15.26
C GLU A 31 -1.36 -12.30 -13.99
N LEU A 32 -1.85 -11.39 -13.14
CA LEU A 32 -1.23 -11.00 -11.88
C LEU A 32 -1.84 -11.76 -10.71
N SER A 33 -1.00 -12.18 -9.76
CA SER A 33 -1.45 -12.67 -8.45
C SER A 33 -2.22 -11.57 -7.69
N GLY A 34 -2.99 -11.95 -6.65
CA GLY A 34 -3.71 -10.96 -5.83
C GLY A 34 -2.78 -9.90 -5.23
N GLY A 35 -1.59 -10.30 -4.76
CA GLY A 35 -0.57 -9.38 -4.25
C GLY A 35 0.02 -8.47 -5.31
N GLU A 36 0.33 -9.02 -6.48
CA GLU A 36 0.80 -8.24 -7.62
C GLU A 36 -0.25 -7.17 -8.01
N GLN A 37 -1.54 -7.56 -8.10
CA GLN A 37 -2.62 -6.61 -8.38
C GLN A 37 -2.69 -5.50 -7.34
N GLN A 38 -2.50 -5.83 -6.06
CA GLN A 38 -2.51 -4.86 -4.98
C GLN A 38 -1.33 -3.87 -5.05
N ARG A 39 -0.12 -4.37 -5.33
CA ARG A 39 1.06 -3.53 -5.57
C ARG A 39 0.86 -2.60 -6.76
N ILE A 40 0.24 -3.08 -7.85
CA ILE A 40 -0.12 -2.25 -9.00
C ILE A 40 -1.17 -1.20 -8.64
N ALA A 41 -2.15 -1.53 -7.79
CA ALA A 41 -3.13 -0.55 -7.30
C ALA A 41 -2.45 0.56 -6.48
N ILE A 42 -1.45 0.22 -5.66
CA ILE A 42 -0.62 1.19 -4.94
C ILE A 42 0.20 2.04 -5.92
N ALA A 43 0.87 1.44 -6.90
CA ALA A 43 1.63 2.17 -7.93
C ALA A 43 0.76 3.18 -8.67
N ARG A 44 -0.48 2.81 -8.99
CA ARG A 44 -1.46 3.72 -9.61
C ARG A 44 -1.78 4.91 -8.71
N ALA A 45 -1.90 4.72 -7.39
CA ALA A 45 -2.13 5.82 -6.45
C ALA A 45 -0.94 6.80 -6.39
N LEU A 46 0.29 6.32 -6.65
CA LEU A 46 1.52 7.11 -6.63
C LEU A 46 1.75 7.97 -7.89
N LEU A 47 0.91 7.86 -8.93
CA LEU A 47 1.09 8.59 -10.20
C LEU A 47 1.16 10.11 -10.03
N ASN A 48 0.46 10.66 -9.04
CA ASN A 48 0.48 12.10 -8.73
C ASN A 48 1.35 12.46 -7.51
N ASP A 49 2.17 11.52 -7.03
CA ASP A 49 3.05 11.69 -5.87
C ASP A 49 2.32 12.28 -4.64
N PRO A 50 1.24 11.61 -4.16
CA PRO A 50 0.39 12.17 -3.11
C PRO A 50 1.09 12.20 -1.75
N GLU A 51 0.85 13.22 -0.94
CA GLU A 51 1.34 13.28 0.44
C GLU A 51 0.64 12.28 1.37
N LEU A 52 -0.61 11.91 1.06
CA LEU A 52 -1.44 10.99 1.84
C LEU A 52 -1.98 9.86 0.97
N ILE A 53 -1.79 8.63 1.42
CA ILE A 53 -2.34 7.41 0.82
C ILE A 53 -3.37 6.83 1.77
N LEU A 54 -4.61 6.71 1.29
CA LEU A 54 -5.69 6.02 1.98
C LEU A 54 -5.70 4.56 1.52
N ALA A 55 -5.50 3.62 2.45
CA ALA A 55 -5.45 2.20 2.19
C ALA A 55 -6.62 1.51 2.90
N ASP A 56 -7.65 1.15 2.14
CA ASP A 56 -8.81 0.42 2.65
C ASP A 56 -8.58 -1.09 2.48
N GLU A 57 -8.44 -1.79 3.60
CA GLU A 57 -8.13 -3.23 3.67
C GLU A 57 -7.03 -3.67 2.69
N PRO A 58 -5.82 -3.08 2.76
CA PRO A 58 -4.81 -3.28 1.72
C PRO A 58 -4.27 -4.71 1.63
N THR A 59 -4.49 -5.54 2.65
CA THR A 59 -4.08 -6.95 2.71
C THR A 59 -5.26 -7.92 2.62
N GLY A 60 -6.47 -7.42 2.35
CA GLY A 60 -7.68 -8.23 2.29
C GLY A 60 -7.62 -9.32 1.23
N ASN A 61 -8.08 -10.53 1.57
CA ASN A 61 -8.09 -11.72 0.70
C ASN A 61 -6.70 -12.15 0.16
N LEU A 62 -5.61 -11.69 0.76
CA LEU A 62 -4.25 -12.15 0.44
C LEU A 62 -3.81 -13.25 1.42
N ASP A 63 -2.93 -14.14 0.96
CA ASP A 63 -2.27 -15.08 1.86
C ASP A 63 -1.29 -14.33 2.79
N PRO A 64 -0.92 -14.90 3.94
CA PRO A 64 -0.10 -14.21 4.94
C PRO A 64 1.24 -13.70 4.42
N GLN A 65 1.90 -14.42 3.49
CA GLN A 65 3.19 -14.01 2.96
C GLN A 65 3.03 -12.79 2.04
N THR A 66 2.03 -12.83 1.17
CA THR A 66 1.70 -11.72 0.27
C THR A 66 1.24 -10.47 1.04
N SER A 67 0.50 -10.63 2.14
CA SER A 67 0.10 -9.50 3.01
C SER A 67 1.32 -8.78 3.61
N ILE A 68 2.32 -9.53 4.07
CA ILE A 68 3.59 -9.00 4.60
C ILE A 68 4.30 -8.16 3.55
N GLU A 69 4.40 -8.69 2.35
CA GLU A 69 5.00 -8.03 1.20
C GLU A 69 4.31 -6.70 0.83
N VAL A 70 2.97 -6.66 0.81
CA VAL A 70 2.22 -5.42 0.58
C VAL A 70 2.44 -4.41 1.71
N MET A 71 2.46 -4.87 2.96
CA MET A 71 2.74 -4.01 4.12
C MET A 71 4.16 -3.43 4.08
N GLU A 72 5.15 -4.20 3.62
CA GLU A 72 6.53 -3.72 3.44
C GLU A 72 6.60 -2.59 2.41
N VAL A 73 5.88 -2.71 1.29
CA VAL A 73 5.77 -1.62 0.30
C VAL A 73 5.19 -0.36 0.94
N LEU A 74 4.10 -0.46 1.70
CA LEU A 74 3.49 0.69 2.37
C LEU A 74 4.44 1.33 3.41
N GLN A 75 5.22 0.52 4.13
CA GLN A 75 6.24 0.99 5.07
C GLN A 75 7.38 1.73 4.36
N GLU A 76 7.86 1.22 3.22
CA GLU A 76 8.89 1.90 2.42
C GLU A 76 8.38 3.22 1.85
N LEU A 77 7.13 3.29 1.41
CA LEU A 77 6.50 4.55 1.01
C LEU A 77 6.41 5.52 2.19
N ASN A 78 6.06 5.04 3.39
CA ASN A 78 6.04 5.88 4.57
C ASN A 78 7.41 6.47 4.92
N LYS A 79 8.47 5.65 4.86
CA LYS A 79 9.86 6.09 5.06
C LYS A 79 10.30 7.14 4.04
N LYS A 80 9.74 7.12 2.83
CA LYS A 80 10.00 8.10 1.77
C LYS A 80 9.21 9.41 1.95
N GLY A 81 8.40 9.54 3.00
CA GLY A 81 7.70 10.78 3.36
C GLY A 81 6.20 10.77 3.07
N HIS A 82 5.64 9.67 2.53
CA HIS A 82 4.19 9.55 2.35
C HIS A 82 3.50 9.25 3.68
N THR A 83 2.38 9.90 3.97
CA THR A 83 1.53 9.51 5.09
C THR A 83 0.62 8.36 4.64
N ILE A 84 0.58 7.27 5.41
CA ILE A 84 -0.31 6.14 5.13
C ILE A 84 -1.42 6.14 6.19
N PHE A 85 -2.67 6.22 5.75
CA PHE A 85 -3.84 6.01 6.60
C PHE A 85 -4.53 4.73 6.18
N MET A 86 -4.43 3.71 7.02
CA MET A 86 -4.91 2.37 6.72
C MET A 86 -6.11 2.00 7.58
N ALA A 87 -7.17 1.52 6.94
CA ALA A 87 -8.27 0.83 7.62
C ALA A 87 -8.04 -0.68 7.47
N THR A 88 -8.03 -1.41 8.59
CA THR A 88 -7.93 -2.87 8.55
C THR A 88 -8.54 -3.53 9.78
N HIS A 89 -9.01 -4.76 9.61
CA HIS A 89 -9.37 -5.68 10.69
C HIS A 89 -8.27 -6.73 11.01
N ASP A 90 -7.12 -6.69 10.33
CA ASP A 90 -6.01 -7.63 10.55
C ASP A 90 -5.14 -7.24 11.75
N TYR A 91 -5.47 -7.81 12.91
CA TYR A 91 -4.73 -7.61 14.14
C TYR A 91 -3.29 -8.15 14.08
N ALA A 92 -3.02 -9.21 13.32
CA ALA A 92 -1.68 -9.78 13.23
C ALA A 92 -0.73 -8.81 12.53
N MET A 93 -1.20 -8.12 11.48
CA MET A 93 -0.45 -7.06 10.81
C MET A 93 -0.24 -5.85 11.73
N LEU A 94 -1.24 -5.44 12.51
CA LEU A 94 -1.11 -4.33 13.46
C LEU A 94 -0.05 -4.59 14.55
N LEU A 95 0.08 -5.84 15.00
CA LEU A 95 1.11 -6.23 15.97
C LEU A 95 2.50 -6.32 15.32
N LYS A 96 2.57 -6.82 14.09
CA LYS A 96 3.83 -6.94 13.34
C LYS A 96 4.39 -5.59 12.90
N TYR A 97 3.52 -4.64 12.55
CA TYR A 97 3.86 -3.31 12.09
C TYR A 97 3.28 -2.24 13.02
N PRO A 98 3.84 -2.11 14.24
CA PRO A 98 3.33 -1.19 15.25
C PRO A 98 3.38 0.24 14.74
N SER A 99 2.23 0.90 14.77
CA SER A 99 2.03 2.28 14.34
C SER A 99 0.92 2.93 15.16
N LYS A 100 0.70 4.24 15.00
CA LYS A 100 -0.40 4.92 15.68
C LYS A 100 -1.72 4.27 15.28
N THR A 101 -2.38 3.63 16.25
CA THR A 101 -3.57 2.81 15.99
C THR A 101 -4.78 3.45 16.65
N LEU A 102 -5.85 3.62 15.88
CA LEU A 102 -7.15 4.06 16.36
C LEU A 102 -8.11 2.88 16.24
N LYS A 103 -8.81 2.52 17.33
CA LYS A 103 -9.87 1.53 17.31
C LYS A 103 -11.21 2.25 17.18
N CYS A 104 -12.03 1.80 16.23
CA CYS A 104 -13.41 2.23 16.05
C CYS A 104 -14.34 1.15 16.61
N GLU A 105 -15.14 1.47 17.62
CA GLU A 105 -16.08 0.54 18.28
C GLU A 105 -17.26 1.34 18.82
N ASP A 106 -18.49 0.82 18.65
CA ASP A 106 -19.73 1.45 19.10
C ASP A 106 -19.87 2.94 18.70
N SER A 107 -19.53 3.25 17.45
CA SER A 107 -19.51 4.63 16.90
C SER A 107 -18.54 5.60 17.62
N ASN A 108 -17.63 5.08 18.44
CA ASN A 108 -16.58 5.83 19.10
C ASN A 108 -15.21 5.47 18.51
N VAL A 109 -14.30 6.44 18.51
CA VAL A 109 -12.91 6.24 18.09
C VAL A 109 -11.99 6.57 19.25
N PHE A 110 -11.11 5.63 19.60
CA PHE A 110 -10.13 5.83 20.66
C PHE A 110 -8.75 5.33 20.24
N GLU A 111 -7.73 6.00 20.77
CA GLU A 111 -6.33 5.63 20.51
C GLU A 111 -5.96 4.39 21.33
N VAL A 112 -5.43 3.38 20.66
CA VAL A 112 -4.95 2.15 21.30
C VAL A 112 -3.51 2.37 21.73
N VAL A 113 -3.30 2.45 23.04
CA VAL A 113 -1.94 2.47 23.61
C VAL A 113 -1.42 1.03 23.65
N GLN A 114 -0.61 0.66 22.66
CA GLN A 114 0.10 -0.62 22.71
C GLN A 114 1.08 -0.59 23.89
N ARG A 115 0.81 -1.40 24.93
CA ARG A 115 1.79 -1.61 26.01
C ARG A 115 2.96 -2.38 25.41
N LYS A 116 4.13 -1.75 25.35
CA LYS A 116 5.39 -2.46 25.11
C LYS A 116 5.57 -3.46 26.25
N GLY A 117 5.46 -4.75 25.92
CA GLY A 117 5.91 -5.84 26.80
C GLY A 117 7.42 -5.85 26.93
#